data_AF-A0A6V6ZS28-F1
#
_entry.id   AF-A0A6V6ZS28-F1
#
_cell.length_a   1.000
_cell.length_b   1.000
_cell.length_c   1.000
_cell.angle_alpha   90.00
_cell.angle_beta   90.00
_cell.angle_gamma   90.00
#
_symmetry.space_group_name_H-M   'P 1'
#
loop_
_entity.id
_entity.type
_entity.pdbx_description
1 polymer ?
#
loop_
_entity_poly.entity_id
_entity_poly.type
_entity_poly.pdbx_seq_one_letter_code
_entity_poly.pdbx_strand_id
1 'polypeptide(L)'
;MRSLIAIQEGQITLDQIKELEAMLRQHYAQHIGPHKLTVLWNVAATHHTITDREWSRSSNVTMEVPDGLPEDQRQHFLETLDRSWRKVTGQHPDQTSFGAFDQSRYREIFKANFERFSAYGRISFLTKTLTRAMLSKARHGVMITQFNQ
;
A
#
# COMPACT_ATOMS: atom_id res chain seq x y z
N MET A 1 3.13 10.70 6.78
CA MET A 1 3.08 10.25 5.37
C MET A 1 2.38 8.90 5.32
N ARG A 2 1.65 8.61 4.25
CA ARG A 2 0.79 7.43 4.13
C ARG A 2 1.24 6.55 2.97
N SER A 3 1.10 5.24 3.13
CA SER A 3 1.19 4.29 2.04
C SER A 3 -0.04 3.39 2.05
N LEU A 4 -0.58 3.15 0.86
CA LEU A 4 -1.62 2.17 0.62
C LEU A 4 -1.04 1.07 -0.26
N ILE A 5 -1.09 -0.14 0.25
CA ILE A 5 -0.59 -1.34 -0.42
C ILE A 5 -1.79 -2.23 -0.73
N ALA A 6 -1.95 -2.61 -1.99
CA ALA A 6 -2.95 -3.58 -2.41
C ALA A 6 -2.26 -4.88 -2.81
N ILE A 7 -2.67 -6.00 -2.20
CA ILE A 7 -2.22 -7.36 -2.51
C ILE A 7 -3.42 -8.32 -2.54
N GLN A 8 -3.23 -9.52 -3.08
CA GLN A 8 -4.22 -10.59 -2.94
C GLN A 8 -4.06 -11.37 -1.63
N GLU A 9 -5.18 -11.92 -1.16
CA GLU A 9 -5.21 -12.84 -0.03
C GLU A 9 -4.33 -14.07 -0.26
N GLY A 10 -3.55 -14.47 0.75
CA GLY A 10 -2.65 -15.63 0.66
C GLY A 10 -1.41 -15.43 -0.23
N GLN A 11 -1.27 -14.30 -0.93
CA GLN A 11 -0.13 -14.02 -1.80
C GLN A 11 1.17 -13.78 -1.02
N ILE A 12 1.08 -13.05 0.09
CA ILE A 12 2.21 -12.66 0.95
C ILE A 12 1.87 -13.07 2.38
N THR A 13 2.80 -13.75 3.05
CA THR A 13 2.61 -14.21 4.43
C THR A 13 2.63 -13.05 5.43
N LEU A 14 2.11 -13.27 6.63
CA LEU A 14 2.13 -12.23 7.67
C LEU A 14 3.56 -11.82 8.06
N ASP A 15 4.51 -12.76 8.06
CA ASP A 15 5.90 -12.45 8.39
C ASP A 15 6.57 -11.63 7.29
N GLN A 16 6.31 -11.96 6.02
CA GLN A 16 6.72 -11.12 4.89
C GLN A 16 6.08 -9.73 4.96
N ILE A 17 4.81 -9.61 5.35
CA ILE A 17 4.14 -8.31 5.55
C ILE A 17 4.90 -7.45 6.59
N LYS A 18 5.30 -8.04 7.72
CA LYS A 18 6.07 -7.33 8.76
C LYS A 18 7.44 -6.91 8.26
N GLU A 19 8.14 -7.80 7.56
CA GLU A 19 9.44 -7.52 6.95
C GLU A 19 9.34 -6.39 5.91
N LEU A 20 8.32 -6.44 5.05
CA LEU A 20 8.04 -5.40 4.06
C LEU A 20 7.70 -4.07 4.72
N GLU A 21 6.90 -4.03 5.80
CA GLU A 21 6.65 -2.79 6.53
C GLU A 21 7.93 -2.18 7.11
N ALA A 22 8.82 -2.99 7.67
CA ALA A 22 10.10 -2.53 8.19
C ALA A 22 10.98 -1.97 7.06
N MET A 23 11.09 -2.70 5.95
CA MET A 23 11.81 -2.30 4.74
C MET A 23 11.29 -0.98 4.17
N LEU A 24 9.97 -0.84 4.02
CA LEU A 24 9.35 0.39 3.52
C LEU A 24 9.67 1.59 4.39
N ARG A 25 9.56 1.44 5.72
CA ARG A 25 9.87 2.52 6.66
C ARG A 25 11.35 2.91 6.63
N GLN A 26 12.24 1.92 6.53
CA GLN A 26 13.66 2.15 6.41
C GLN A 26 14.00 2.94 5.14
N HIS A 27 13.56 2.47 3.97
CA HIS A 27 13.84 3.13 2.70
C HIS A 27 13.19 4.51 2.63
N TYR A 28 11.98 4.66 3.18
CA TYR A 28 11.35 5.97 3.26
C TYR A 28 12.19 6.96 4.10
N ALA A 29 12.68 6.53 5.26
CA ALA A 29 13.52 7.36 6.11
C ALA A 29 14.85 7.76 5.43
N GLN A 30 15.44 6.83 4.68
CA GLN A 30 16.71 7.04 3.97
C GLN A 30 16.57 7.96 2.76
N HIS A 31 15.53 7.76 1.94
CA HIS A 31 15.38 8.47 0.67
C HIS A 31 14.53 9.73 0.77
N ILE A 32 13.57 9.81 1.70
CA ILE A 32 12.60 10.91 1.76
C ILE A 32 12.81 11.77 3.00
N GLY A 33 13.17 11.17 4.13
CA GLY A 33 13.44 11.87 5.39
C GLY A 33 12.69 11.29 6.59
N PRO A 34 12.86 11.86 7.80
CA PRO A 34 12.46 11.25 9.08
C PRO A 34 10.94 11.23 9.34
N HIS A 35 10.12 11.49 8.32
CA HIS A 35 8.67 11.49 8.47
C HIS A 35 8.15 10.08 8.77
N LYS A 36 7.24 9.98 9.74
CA LYS A 36 6.57 8.72 10.05
C LYS A 36 5.71 8.27 8.86
N LEU A 37 6.05 7.10 8.33
CA LEU A 37 5.28 6.40 7.32
C LEU A 37 4.23 5.48 7.99
N THR A 38 2.96 5.74 7.69
CA THR A 38 1.83 4.89 8.07
C THR A 38 1.49 3.99 6.88
N VAL A 39 1.59 2.67 7.07
CA VAL A 39 1.32 1.68 6.01
C VAL A 39 -0.04 1.04 6.25
N LEU A 40 -0.92 1.07 5.25
CA LEU A 40 -2.21 0.37 5.25
C LEU A 40 -2.18 -0.70 4.16
N TRP A 41 -2.37 -1.95 4.57
CA TRP A 41 -2.51 -3.09 3.68
C TRP A 41 -3.98 -3.31 3.37
N ASN A 42 -4.32 -3.29 2.09
CA ASN A 42 -5.59 -3.69 1.56
C ASN A 42 -5.42 -5.06 0.88
N VAL A 43 -6.01 -6.08 1.49
CA VAL A 43 -5.97 -7.45 0.99
C VAL A 43 -7.26 -7.71 0.22
N ALA A 44 -7.17 -7.85 -1.10
CA ALA A 44 -8.29 -8.22 -1.94
C ALA A 44 -8.49 -9.75 -1.92
N ALA A 45 -9.74 -10.21 -1.94
CA ALA A 45 -10.04 -11.64 -2.02
C ALA A 45 -9.52 -12.22 -3.35
N THR A 46 -8.99 -13.45 -3.29
CA THR A 46 -8.33 -14.15 -4.42
C THR A 46 -9.20 -14.25 -5.67
N HIS A 47 -10.53 -14.27 -5.54
CA HIS A 47 -11.46 -14.42 -6.65
C HIS A 47 -11.65 -13.16 -7.53
N HIS A 48 -10.98 -12.05 -7.22
CA HIS A 48 -11.28 -10.75 -7.85
C HIS A 48 -10.30 -10.31 -8.94
N THR A 49 -9.22 -11.05 -9.21
CA THR A 49 -8.25 -10.65 -10.25
C THR A 49 -7.54 -11.85 -10.86
N ILE A 50 -7.77 -12.06 -12.16
CA ILE A 50 -7.06 -13.03 -13.02
C ILE A 50 -6.19 -12.22 -13.99
N THR A 51 -4.92 -12.57 -14.10
CA THR A 51 -3.98 -12.01 -15.08
C THR A 51 -3.36 -13.18 -15.83
N ASP A 52 -3.36 -13.15 -17.16
CA ASP A 52 -2.79 -14.21 -18.02
C ASP A 52 -3.28 -15.64 -17.71
N ARG A 53 -4.56 -15.78 -17.35
CA ARG A 53 -5.22 -17.04 -16.97
C ARG A 53 -4.72 -17.66 -15.66
N GLU A 54 -3.92 -16.92 -14.89
CA GLU A 54 -3.51 -17.27 -13.53
C GLU A 54 -4.12 -16.29 -12.51
N TRP A 55 -4.23 -16.72 -11.25
CA TRP A 55 -4.61 -15.81 -10.17
C TRP A 55 -3.55 -14.72 -10.05
N SER A 56 -3.97 -13.46 -10.15
CA SER A 56 -3.05 -12.32 -10.22
C SER A 56 -2.19 -12.25 -8.95
N ARG A 57 -0.88 -12.25 -9.09
CA ARG A 57 0.04 -12.01 -7.96
C ARG A 57 0.45 -10.55 -7.91
N SER A 58 -0.40 -9.63 -8.39
CA SER A 58 -0.06 -8.23 -8.51
C SER A 58 -0.05 -7.52 -7.16
N SER A 59 1.07 -6.88 -6.83
CA SER A 59 1.19 -5.95 -5.70
C SER A 59 1.24 -4.52 -6.21
N ASN A 60 0.35 -3.68 -5.70
CA ASN A 60 0.37 -2.25 -5.99
C ASN A 60 0.70 -1.48 -4.70
N VAL A 61 1.82 -0.77 -4.71
CA VAL A 61 2.32 0.01 -3.58
C VAL A 61 2.25 1.48 -3.97
N THR A 62 1.38 2.23 -3.30
CA THR A 62 1.30 3.68 -3.46
C THR A 62 1.76 4.35 -2.18
N MET A 63 2.53 5.43 -2.32
CA MET A 63 3.14 6.15 -1.20
C MET A 63 3.01 7.65 -1.41
N GLU A 64 2.75 8.35 -0.31
CA GLU A 64 2.77 9.80 -0.20
C GLU A 64 4.21 10.27 0.03
N VAL A 65 4.69 11.21 -0.78
CA VAL A 65 5.97 11.92 -0.60
C VAL A 65 5.75 13.43 -0.48
N PRO A 66 6.70 14.20 0.06
CA PRO A 66 6.62 15.66 0.05
C PRO A 66 6.41 16.21 -1.36
N ASP A 67 5.63 17.29 -1.46
CA ASP A 67 5.42 18.00 -2.72
C ASP A 67 6.76 18.52 -3.26
N GLY A 68 6.97 18.39 -4.58
CA GLY A 68 8.20 18.87 -5.22
C GLY A 68 9.45 18.03 -4.96
N LEU A 69 9.30 16.76 -4.53
CA LEU A 69 10.42 15.83 -4.44
C LEU A 69 11.12 15.70 -5.81
N PRO A 70 12.44 15.92 -5.89
CA PRO A 70 13.22 15.79 -7.12
C PRO A 70 12.96 14.44 -7.82
N GLU A 71 12.87 14.48 -9.16
CA GLU A 71 12.48 13.32 -9.97
C GLU A 71 13.51 12.20 -9.90
N ASP A 72 14.80 12.53 -9.91
CA ASP A 72 15.91 11.61 -9.74
C ASP A 72 15.87 10.90 -8.38
N GLN A 73 15.62 11.67 -7.31
CA GLN A 73 15.44 11.13 -5.96
C GLN A 73 14.22 10.21 -5.87
N ARG A 74 13.10 10.59 -6.53
CA ARG A 74 11.88 9.78 -6.59
C ARG A 74 12.12 8.47 -7.35
N GLN A 75 12.76 8.54 -8.51
CA GLN A 75 13.08 7.37 -9.32
C GLN A 75 13.98 6.41 -8.53
N HIS A 76 15.05 6.93 -7.93
CA HIS A 76 15.99 6.11 -7.16
C HIS A 76 15.31 5.44 -5.96
N PHE A 77 14.39 6.14 -5.30
CA PHE A 77 13.57 5.57 -4.23
C PHE A 77 12.69 4.41 -4.75
N LEU A 78 11.97 4.60 -5.85
CA LEU A 78 11.08 3.59 -6.43
C LEU A 78 11.84 2.34 -6.91
N GLU A 79 13.00 2.51 -7.53
CA GLU A 79 13.86 1.39 -7.96
C GLU A 79 14.40 0.59 -6.77
N THR A 80 14.73 1.28 -5.67
CA THR A 80 15.21 0.66 -4.44
C THR A 80 14.10 -0.14 -3.76
N LEU A 81 12.88 0.40 -3.74
CA LEU A 81 11.69 -0.28 -3.26
C LEU A 81 11.39 -1.54 -4.05
N ASP A 82 11.33 -1.45 -5.39
CA ASP A 82 11.06 -2.58 -6.27
C ASP A 82 12.04 -3.74 -6.04
N ARG A 83 13.34 -3.43 -6.07
CA ARG A 83 14.39 -4.43 -5.86
C ARG A 83 14.28 -5.11 -4.50
N SER A 84 14.05 -4.32 -3.45
CA SER A 84 13.98 -4.84 -2.07
C SER A 84 12.70 -5.65 -1.85
N TRP A 85 11.58 -5.19 -2.40
CA TRP A 85 10.30 -5.90 -2.35
C TRP A 85 10.42 -7.27 -2.99
N ARG A 86 10.94 -7.34 -4.22
CA ARG A 86 11.11 -8.61 -4.94
C ARG A 86 12.06 -9.57 -4.24
N LYS A 87 13.05 -9.07 -3.51
CA LYS A 87 13.93 -9.91 -2.69
C LYS A 87 13.16 -10.62 -1.55
N VAL A 88 12.17 -9.95 -0.95
CA VAL A 88 11.36 -10.50 0.14
C VAL A 88 10.24 -11.40 -0.39
N THR A 89 9.60 -11.01 -1.50
CA THR A 89 8.39 -11.68 -2.00
C THR A 89 8.65 -12.71 -3.10
N GLY A 90 9.79 -12.65 -3.78
CA GLY A 90 10.09 -13.46 -4.96
C GLY A 90 9.23 -13.14 -6.19
N GLN A 91 8.49 -12.03 -6.17
CA GLN A 91 7.63 -11.63 -7.29
C GLN A 91 8.43 -11.20 -8.53
N HIS A 92 7.85 -11.42 -9.70
CA HIS A 92 8.37 -10.89 -10.96
C HIS A 92 8.17 -9.36 -11.02
N PRO A 93 9.07 -8.58 -11.67
CA PRO A 93 8.87 -7.14 -11.87
C PRO A 93 7.50 -6.75 -12.43
N ASP A 94 6.97 -7.53 -13.38
CA ASP A 94 5.65 -7.27 -13.99
C ASP A 94 4.47 -7.51 -13.03
N GLN A 95 4.72 -8.12 -11.88
CA GLN A 95 3.74 -8.35 -10.83
C GLN A 95 3.77 -7.26 -9.75
N THR A 96 4.61 -6.24 -9.91
CA THR A 96 4.77 -5.19 -8.90
C THR A 96 4.66 -3.81 -9.53
N SER A 97 3.87 -2.93 -8.91
CA SER A 97 3.71 -1.54 -9.32
C SER A 97 3.95 -0.63 -8.13
N PHE A 98 4.86 0.33 -8.28
CA PHE A 98 5.21 1.29 -7.25
C PHE A 98 4.90 2.70 -7.72
N GLY A 99 4.22 3.48 -6.88
CA GLY A 99 3.93 4.89 -7.12
C GLY A 99 4.27 5.74 -5.91
N ALA A 100 5.06 6.78 -6.12
CA ALA A 100 5.31 7.83 -5.15
C ALA A 100 4.64 9.11 -5.63
N PHE A 101 3.60 9.55 -4.93
CA PHE A 101 2.81 10.72 -5.30
C PHE A 101 3.03 11.85 -4.32
N ASP A 102 3.09 13.06 -4.87
CA ASP A 102 3.08 14.30 -4.10
C ASP A 102 1.87 14.31 -3.16
N GLN A 103 2.06 14.82 -1.95
CA GLN A 103 1.07 14.89 -0.91
C GLN A 103 -0.25 15.53 -1.39
N SER A 104 -0.16 16.62 -2.15
CA SER A 104 -1.31 17.27 -2.78
C SER A 104 -2.09 16.30 -3.69
N ARG A 105 -1.39 15.66 -4.63
CA ARG A 105 -1.97 14.70 -5.59
C ARG A 105 -2.51 13.44 -4.91
N TYR A 106 -1.82 12.92 -3.91
CA TYR A 106 -2.26 11.77 -3.11
C TYR A 106 -3.58 12.08 -2.39
N ARG A 107 -3.71 13.30 -1.83
CA ARG A 107 -4.95 13.75 -1.19
C ARG A 107 -6.09 13.88 -2.19
N GLU A 108 -5.84 14.40 -3.39
CA GLU A 108 -6.84 14.50 -4.45
C GLU A 108 -7.34 13.13 -4.90
N ILE A 109 -6.44 12.18 -5.14
CA ILE A 109 -6.83 10.79 -5.50
C ILE A 109 -7.69 10.18 -4.41
N PHE A 110 -7.31 10.35 -3.14
CA PHE A 110 -8.08 9.82 -2.03
C PHE A 110 -9.45 10.50 -1.93
N LYS A 111 -9.51 11.82 -2.07
CA LYS A 111 -10.74 12.62 -2.04
C LYS A 111 -11.69 12.21 -3.18
N ALA A 112 -11.20 12.10 -4.41
CA ALA A 112 -11.99 11.71 -5.58
C ALA A 112 -12.58 10.30 -5.41
N ASN A 113 -11.82 9.35 -4.85
CA ASN A 113 -12.34 8.03 -4.54
C ASN A 113 -13.42 8.07 -3.46
N PHE A 114 -13.24 8.92 -2.45
CA PHE A 114 -14.20 9.09 -1.36
C PHE A 114 -15.50 9.76 -1.82
N GLU A 115 -15.41 10.67 -2.79
CA GLU A 115 -16.55 11.40 -3.33
C GLU A 115 -17.55 10.51 -4.07
N ARG A 116 -17.12 9.34 -4.56
CA ARG A 116 -17.97 8.34 -5.23
C ARG A 116 -19.00 7.68 -4.30
N PHE A 117 -18.80 7.75 -2.99
CA PHE A 117 -19.76 7.23 -2.01
C PHE A 117 -20.78 8.30 -1.61
N SER A 118 -22.01 7.87 -1.31
CA SER A 118 -23.00 8.73 -0.63
C SER A 118 -22.51 9.13 0.76
N ALA A 119 -23.02 10.22 1.35
CA ALA A 119 -22.57 10.69 2.67
C ALA A 119 -22.68 9.61 3.76
N TYR A 120 -23.75 8.81 3.74
CA TYR A 120 -23.90 7.67 4.64
C TYR A 120 -22.95 6.52 4.29
N GLY A 121 -22.79 6.22 3.00
CA GLY A 121 -21.83 5.22 2.52
C GLY A 121 -20.39 5.53 2.93
N ARG A 122 -19.99 6.81 2.89
CA ARG A 122 -18.69 7.33 3.33
C ARG A 122 -18.41 7.01 4.79
N ILE A 123 -19.36 7.32 5.68
CA ILE A 123 -19.21 7.10 7.12
C ILE A 123 -19.15 5.60 7.41
N SER A 124 -20.07 4.82 6.84
CA SER A 124 -20.10 3.36 7.01
C SER A 124 -18.79 2.72 6.53
N PHE A 125 -18.31 3.13 5.35
CA PHE A 125 -17.05 2.65 4.77
C PHE A 125 -15.83 2.99 5.64
N LEU A 126 -15.69 4.25 6.08
CA LEU A 126 -14.57 4.66 6.94
C LEU A 126 -14.57 3.89 8.25
N THR A 127 -15.72 3.81 8.92
CA THR A 127 -15.81 3.17 10.23
C THR A 127 -15.47 1.68 10.13
N LYS A 128 -15.98 0.98 9.10
CA LYS A 128 -15.64 -0.45 8.88
C LYS A 128 -14.15 -0.63 8.60
N THR A 129 -13.58 0.17 7.70
CA THR A 129 -12.17 0.08 7.28
C THR A 129 -11.24 0.38 8.46
N LEU A 130 -11.50 1.45 9.20
CA LEU A 130 -10.68 1.85 10.35
C LEU A 130 -10.78 0.83 11.49
N THR A 131 -11.97 0.33 11.79
CA THR A 131 -12.16 -0.69 12.83
C THR A 131 -11.39 -1.97 12.49
N ARG A 132 -11.47 -2.46 11.25
CA ARG A 132 -10.72 -3.63 10.80
C ARG A 132 -9.21 -3.42 10.87
N ALA A 133 -8.72 -2.29 10.36
CA ALA A 133 -7.31 -1.95 10.38
C ALA A 133 -6.76 -1.83 11.81
N MET A 134 -7.51 -1.22 12.73
CA MET A 134 -7.13 -1.09 14.13
C MET A 134 -7.13 -2.43 14.87
N LEU A 135 -8.15 -3.28 14.64
CA LEU A 135 -8.19 -4.64 15.19
C LEU A 135 -7.02 -5.49 14.69
N SER A 136 -6.70 -5.39 13.39
CA SER A 136 -5.55 -6.06 12.82
C SER A 136 -4.24 -5.57 13.45
N LYS A 137 -4.10 -4.25 13.63
CA LYS A 137 -2.92 -3.68 14.30
C LYS A 137 -2.77 -4.18 15.74
N ALA A 138 -3.86 -4.29 16.49
CA ALA A 138 -3.84 -4.81 17.85
C ALA A 138 -3.45 -6.30 17.90
N ARG A 139 -3.90 -7.10 16.92
CA ARG A 139 -3.64 -8.55 16.87
C ARG A 139 -2.28 -8.93 16.28
N HIS A 140 -1.83 -8.20 15.27
CA HIS A 140 -0.71 -8.60 14.40
C HIS A 140 0.41 -7.56 14.31
N GLY A 141 0.21 -6.36 14.85
CA GLY A 141 1.17 -5.25 14.79
C GLY A 141 1.15 -4.45 13.49
N VAL A 142 0.34 -4.86 12.51
CA VAL A 142 0.26 -4.30 11.15
C VAL A 142 -1.19 -3.91 10.81
N MET A 143 -1.40 -2.87 10.00
CA MET A 143 -2.75 -2.40 9.67
C MET A 143 -3.25 -3.07 8.39
N ILE A 144 -4.02 -4.15 8.54
CA ILE A 144 -4.63 -4.87 7.42
C ILE A 144 -6.14 -4.60 7.37
N THR A 145 -6.65 -4.31 6.17
CA THR A 145 -8.07 -4.25 5.84
C THR A 145 -8.35 -5.08 4.59
N GLN A 146 -9.63 -5.38 4.35
CA GLN A 146 -10.11 -6.07 3.14
C GLN A 146 -11.26 -5.26 2.55
N PHE A 147 -11.17 -4.87 1.28
CA PHE A 147 -12.29 -4.26 0.54
C PHE A 147 -13.11 -5.35 -0.16
N ASN A 148 -14.06 -5.94 0.57
CA ASN A 148 -15.32 -6.54 0.09
C ASN A 148 -15.88 -7.48 1.16
N GLN A 149 -16.87 -7.01 1.93
CA GLN A 149 -17.96 -7.78 2.53
C GLN A 149 -19.17 -6.86 2.69
#